data_AF-A0A951N186-F1
#
_entry.id   AF-A0A951N186-F1
#
_cell.length_a   1.000
_cell.length_b   1.000
_cell.length_c   1.000
_cell.angle_alpha   90.00
_cell.angle_beta   90.00
_cell.angle_gamma   90.00
#
_symmetry.space_group_name_H-M   'P 1'
#
loop_
_entity.id
_entity.type
_entity.pdbx_description
1 polymer ?
#
loop_
_entity_poly.entity_id
_entity_poly.type
_entity_poly.pdbx_seq_one_letter_code
_entity_poly.pdbx_strand_id
1 'polypeptide(L)'
;MSFLRRKKSEPAPPPPPTPVHEEVTAQEYLLRLAYVARSSDGLRLAADPSVAAAIPAIVEPLSQTPVEVVGPLPLEYSDASPAIERFNELQQWVLARREESPIVRHGLYVLEMTDALDMTVDTFACGLLHGDTDTSGYPEYNAIVGGLASHWDELSGELIVRAVVGWGGKGLRGDTERIGQKLLSSLYQQVLASGYSLGEAESARLPSIGQRSGLTCAHCGFEAGSASAFYCPKCGMRMVRGT
;
A
#
# COMPACT_ATOMS: atom_id res chain seq x y z
N MET A 1 -76.60 27.98 71.10
CA MET A 1 -75.19 28.02 71.52
C MET A 1 -74.49 26.76 71.00
N SER A 2 -73.98 26.79 69.76
CA SER A 2 -73.26 25.67 69.13
C SER A 2 -71.82 26.11 68.86
N PHE A 3 -70.86 25.50 69.56
CA PHE A 3 -69.44 25.76 69.41
C PHE A 3 -68.89 24.98 68.21
N LEU A 4 -68.69 25.65 67.08
CA LEU A 4 -67.98 25.09 65.93
C LEU A 4 -66.47 25.08 66.21
N ARG A 5 -65.91 23.91 66.54
CA ARG A 5 -64.46 23.66 66.55
C ARG A 5 -63.92 23.74 65.11
N ARG A 6 -63.02 24.70 64.85
CA ARG A 6 -62.27 24.81 63.59
C ARG A 6 -61.19 23.71 63.54
N LYS A 7 -61.34 22.76 62.62
CA LYS A 7 -60.33 21.71 62.36
C LYS A 7 -59.14 22.35 61.64
N LYS A 8 -57.97 22.40 62.29
CA LYS A 8 -56.73 22.94 61.74
C LYS A 8 -56.24 21.98 60.65
N SER A 9 -56.11 22.45 59.41
CA SER A 9 -55.57 21.64 58.31
C SER A 9 -54.05 21.56 58.43
N GLU A 10 -53.51 20.36 58.58
CA GLU A 10 -52.07 20.12 58.45
C GLU A 10 -51.65 20.21 56.99
N PRO A 11 -50.51 20.85 56.68
CA PRO A 11 -49.98 20.90 55.33
C PRO A 11 -49.51 19.51 54.89
N ALA A 12 -49.92 19.09 53.69
CA ALA A 12 -49.49 17.82 53.11
C ALA A 12 -47.97 17.83 52.86
N PRO A 13 -47.28 16.68 53.04
CA PRO A 13 -45.85 16.58 52.81
C PRO A 13 -45.52 16.85 51.32
N PRO A 14 -44.37 17.49 51.03
CA PRO A 14 -43.98 17.80 49.66
C PRO A 14 -43.81 16.52 48.83
N PRO A 15 -44.18 16.55 47.55
CA PRO A 15 -44.08 15.40 46.67
C PRO A 15 -42.60 14.94 46.55
N PRO A 16 -42.36 13.62 46.41
CA PRO A 16 -41.01 13.09 46.26
C PRO A 16 -40.34 13.69 45.02
N PRO A 17 -39.02 13.99 45.08
CA PRO A 17 -38.31 14.57 43.96
C PRO A 17 -38.36 13.63 42.76
N THR A 18 -38.73 14.18 41.60
CA THR A 18 -38.72 13.48 40.32
C THR A 18 -37.28 13.12 39.97
N PRO A 19 -36.98 11.86 39.57
CA PRO A 19 -35.64 11.49 39.16
C PRO A 19 -35.23 12.34 37.95
N VAL A 20 -34.16 13.11 38.12
CA VAL A 20 -33.55 13.88 37.04
C VAL A 20 -32.81 12.87 36.18
N HIS A 21 -33.34 12.58 34.99
CA HIS A 21 -32.57 11.86 33.98
C HIS A 21 -31.51 12.82 33.46
N GLU A 22 -30.25 12.62 33.87
CA GLU A 22 -29.10 13.27 33.24
C GLU A 22 -29.06 12.82 31.78
N GLU A 23 -29.36 13.75 30.86
CA GLU A 23 -29.09 13.53 29.43
C GLU A 23 -27.57 13.41 29.24
N VAL A 24 -27.11 12.19 29.03
CA VAL A 24 -25.71 11.94 28.66
C VAL A 24 -25.54 12.43 27.22
N THR A 25 -25.00 13.63 27.04
CA THR A 25 -24.59 14.14 25.73
C THR A 25 -23.37 13.35 25.26
N ALA A 26 -23.57 12.33 24.44
CA ALA A 26 -22.49 11.57 23.85
C ALA A 26 -21.78 12.40 22.77
N GLN A 27 -20.46 12.49 22.85
CA GLN A 27 -19.62 13.04 21.78
C GLN A 27 -19.19 11.89 20.87
N GLU A 28 -19.63 11.94 19.62
CA GLU A 28 -19.25 10.95 18.60
C GLU A 28 -17.99 11.41 17.86
N TYR A 29 -16.99 10.54 17.80
CA TYR A 29 -15.76 10.76 17.05
C TYR A 29 -15.60 9.65 16.00
N LEU A 30 -15.56 10.02 14.73
CA LEU A 30 -15.42 9.10 13.61
C LEU A 30 -14.23 9.49 12.73
N LEU A 31 -13.39 8.53 12.40
CA LEU A 31 -12.36 8.65 11.37
C LEU A 31 -12.62 7.61 10.27
N ARG A 32 -12.65 8.05 9.02
CA ARG A 32 -12.68 7.17 7.84
C ARG A 32 -11.50 7.50 6.96
N LEU A 33 -10.72 6.48 6.66
CA LEU A 33 -9.59 6.54 5.73
C LEU A 33 -9.95 5.70 4.50
N ALA A 34 -9.74 6.25 3.32
CA ALA A 34 -9.97 5.57 2.07
C ALA A 34 -8.69 5.64 1.23
N TYR A 35 -8.16 4.47 0.88
CA TYR A 35 -6.98 4.33 0.04
C TYR A 35 -7.39 3.73 -1.30
N VAL A 36 -6.82 4.24 -2.37
CA VAL A 36 -7.09 3.81 -3.73
C VAL A 36 -5.75 3.62 -4.43
N ALA A 37 -5.64 2.52 -5.16
CA ALA A 37 -4.52 2.28 -6.05
C ALA A 37 -5.01 1.82 -7.42
N ARG A 38 -4.19 2.07 -8.44
CA ARG A 38 -4.39 1.56 -9.79
C ARG A 38 -3.07 1.04 -10.32
N SER A 39 -3.14 -0.09 -11.01
CA SER A 39 -2.03 -0.70 -11.72
C SER A 39 -2.35 -0.81 -13.20
N SER A 40 -1.34 -0.70 -14.06
CA SER A 40 -1.45 -1.06 -15.47
C SER A 40 -1.28 -2.57 -15.65
N ASP A 41 -1.51 -3.02 -16.88
CA ASP A 41 -0.99 -4.30 -17.36
C ASP A 41 0.55 -4.30 -17.32
N GLY A 42 1.12 -5.51 -17.29
CA GLY A 42 2.56 -5.73 -17.26
C GLY A 42 3.15 -5.67 -18.65
N LEU A 43 4.34 -5.11 -18.76
CA LEU A 43 5.18 -5.13 -19.96
C LEU A 43 6.38 -6.04 -19.71
N ARG A 44 6.72 -6.84 -20.72
CA ARG A 44 7.90 -7.70 -20.71
C ARG A 44 9.09 -6.90 -21.19
N LEU A 45 10.16 -6.90 -20.43
CA LEU A 45 11.43 -6.27 -20.77
C LEU A 45 12.51 -7.36 -20.85
N ALA A 46 13.56 -7.08 -21.62
CA ALA A 46 14.65 -8.03 -21.80
C ALA A 46 15.28 -8.46 -20.46
N ALA A 47 15.74 -9.71 -20.43
CA ALA A 47 16.42 -10.32 -19.29
C ALA A 47 17.86 -9.79 -19.12
N ASP A 48 17.99 -8.47 -18.95
CA ASP A 48 19.26 -7.75 -18.87
C ASP A 48 19.27 -6.86 -17.61
N PRO A 49 20.25 -7.05 -16.70
CA PRO A 49 20.40 -6.20 -15.52
C PRO A 49 20.51 -4.70 -15.82
N SER A 50 21.03 -4.32 -16.99
CA SER A 50 21.12 -2.91 -17.39
C SER A 50 19.74 -2.29 -17.64
N VAL A 51 18.77 -3.09 -18.07
CA VAL A 51 17.37 -2.67 -18.26
C VAL A 51 16.69 -2.44 -16.91
N ALA A 52 16.93 -3.32 -15.94
CA ALA A 52 16.44 -3.13 -14.56
C ALA A 52 17.02 -1.84 -13.94
N ALA A 53 18.30 -1.56 -14.17
CA ALA A 53 18.96 -0.34 -13.70
C ALA A 53 18.45 0.94 -14.38
N ALA A 54 17.82 0.83 -15.56
CA ALA A 54 17.25 1.97 -16.29
C ALA A 54 15.84 2.37 -15.81
N ILE A 55 15.14 1.51 -15.06
CA ILE A 55 13.76 1.76 -14.59
C ILE A 55 13.59 3.12 -13.90
N PRO A 56 14.47 3.55 -12.97
CA PRO A 56 14.29 4.83 -12.28
C PRO A 56 14.29 6.03 -13.24
N ALA A 57 15.14 5.99 -14.28
CA ALA A 57 15.22 7.04 -15.29
C ALA A 57 13.96 7.13 -16.17
N ILE A 58 13.14 6.05 -16.25
CA ILE A 58 11.84 6.07 -16.93
C ILE A 58 10.79 6.81 -16.09
N VAL A 59 10.89 6.72 -14.76
CA VAL A 59 9.97 7.37 -13.81
C VAL A 59 10.32 8.85 -13.61
N GLU A 60 11.61 9.17 -13.60
CA GLU A 60 12.16 10.49 -13.27
C GLU A 60 11.47 11.67 -13.99
N PRO A 61 11.15 11.64 -15.29
CA PRO A 61 10.48 12.75 -15.98
C PRO A 61 9.06 13.07 -15.47
N LEU A 62 8.42 12.13 -14.77
CA LEU A 62 7.07 12.28 -14.23
C LEU A 62 7.06 12.54 -12.72
N SER A 63 8.20 12.36 -12.04
CA SER A 63 8.29 12.54 -10.60
C SER A 63 8.61 14.00 -10.24
N GLN A 64 7.96 14.49 -9.18
CA GLN A 64 8.22 15.80 -8.58
C GLN A 64 9.35 15.76 -7.54
N THR A 65 9.77 14.55 -7.15
CA THR A 65 10.81 14.30 -6.16
C THR A 65 11.84 13.33 -6.74
N PRO A 66 13.04 13.22 -6.13
CA PRO A 66 13.98 12.16 -6.50
C PRO A 66 13.29 10.79 -6.44
N VAL A 67 13.54 9.96 -7.46
CA VAL A 67 13.02 8.59 -7.51
C VAL A 67 13.87 7.72 -6.60
N GLU A 68 13.21 7.06 -5.65
CA GLU A 68 13.82 6.13 -4.71
C GLU A 68 13.45 4.69 -5.12
N VAL A 69 14.43 3.79 -5.06
CA VAL A 69 14.30 2.41 -5.52
C VAL A 69 14.32 1.49 -4.32
N VAL A 70 13.19 0.85 -4.07
CA VAL A 70 13.02 -0.10 -2.97
C VAL A 70 13.11 -1.50 -3.54
N GLY A 71 14.11 -2.26 -3.10
CA GLY A 71 14.24 -3.67 -3.45
C GLY A 71 13.19 -4.54 -2.72
N PRO A 72 13.06 -5.82 -3.12
CA PRO A 72 12.09 -6.71 -2.48
C PRO A 72 12.53 -7.05 -1.05
N LEU A 73 11.56 -7.22 -0.16
CA LEU A 73 11.70 -7.50 1.26
C LEU A 73 12.73 -8.61 1.52
N PRO A 74 13.72 -8.40 2.39
CA PRO A 74 14.59 -9.46 2.90
C PRO A 74 13.78 -10.66 3.43
N LEU A 75 14.36 -11.87 3.37
CA LEU A 75 13.64 -13.08 3.80
C LEU A 75 13.20 -13.04 5.27
N GLU A 76 13.97 -12.37 6.12
CA GLU A 76 13.64 -12.16 7.54
C GLU A 76 12.37 -11.32 7.76
N TYR A 77 11.91 -10.62 6.72
CA TYR A 77 10.71 -9.78 6.72
C TYR A 77 9.69 -10.27 5.68
N SER A 78 9.70 -11.55 5.29
CA SER A 78 8.78 -12.09 4.27
C SER A 78 7.30 -11.93 4.62
N ASP A 79 6.98 -11.93 5.92
CA ASP A 79 5.62 -11.85 6.43
C ASP A 79 5.23 -10.41 6.82
N ALA A 80 6.11 -9.43 6.56
CA ALA A 80 5.87 -8.04 6.91
C ALA A 80 4.67 -7.48 6.14
N SER A 81 3.70 -6.90 6.87
CA SER A 81 2.46 -6.38 6.30
C SER A 81 2.05 -5.08 6.99
N PRO A 82 1.54 -4.06 6.27
CA PRO A 82 1.04 -2.82 6.88
C PRO A 82 -0.31 -3.00 7.60
N ALA A 83 -0.91 -4.19 7.58
CA ALA A 83 -2.22 -4.45 8.17
C ALA A 83 -2.20 -4.37 9.71
N ILE A 84 -2.95 -3.41 10.28
CA ILE A 84 -2.98 -3.13 11.73
C ILE A 84 -3.52 -4.31 12.55
N GLU A 85 -4.35 -5.17 11.95
CA GLU A 85 -4.92 -6.35 12.60
C GLU A 85 -3.86 -7.40 12.98
N ARG A 86 -2.67 -7.35 12.36
CA ARG A 86 -1.58 -8.31 12.52
C ARG A 86 -0.35 -7.62 13.07
N PHE A 87 -0.38 -7.33 14.37
CA PHE A 87 0.61 -6.46 15.03
C PHE A 87 2.07 -6.87 14.80
N ASN A 88 2.39 -8.16 14.83
CA ASN A 88 3.77 -8.63 14.60
C ASN A 88 4.25 -8.35 13.17
N GLU A 89 3.40 -8.60 12.18
CA GLU A 89 3.66 -8.33 10.76
C GLU A 89 3.82 -6.82 10.52
N LEU A 90 2.98 -6.00 11.17
CA LEU A 90 3.11 -4.55 11.15
C LEU A 90 4.42 -4.07 11.76
N GLN A 91 4.85 -4.65 12.88
CA GLN A 91 6.09 -4.28 13.53
C GLN A 91 7.29 -4.61 12.63
N GLN A 92 7.28 -5.77 11.97
CA GLN A 92 8.26 -6.13 10.96
C GLN A 92 8.24 -5.18 9.76
N TRP A 93 7.05 -4.78 9.30
CA TRP A 93 6.90 -3.82 8.21
C TRP A 93 7.52 -2.46 8.55
N VAL A 94 7.27 -1.94 9.74
CA VAL A 94 7.88 -0.69 10.21
C VAL A 94 9.40 -0.80 10.28
N LEU A 95 9.92 -1.92 10.79
CA LEU A 95 11.36 -2.15 10.88
C LEU A 95 12.01 -2.24 9.48
N ALA A 96 11.37 -2.94 8.55
CA ALA A 96 11.85 -3.13 7.19
C ALA A 96 11.91 -1.82 6.39
N ARG A 97 11.04 -0.84 6.69
CA ARG A 97 10.91 0.41 5.93
C ARG A 97 11.43 1.64 6.66
N ARG A 98 12.11 1.50 7.80
CA ARG A 98 12.49 2.64 8.66
C ARG A 98 13.44 3.64 7.99
N GLU A 99 14.29 3.18 7.08
CA GLU A 99 15.30 3.98 6.39
C GLU A 99 14.73 4.70 5.15
N GLU A 100 13.56 4.27 4.67
CA GLU A 100 12.91 4.81 3.47
C GLU A 100 12.34 6.20 3.72
N SER A 101 12.30 7.03 2.68
CA SER A 101 11.74 8.38 2.80
C SER A 101 10.25 8.38 3.18
N PRO A 102 9.71 9.48 3.77
CA PRO A 102 8.29 9.58 4.09
C PRO A 102 7.35 9.34 2.89
N ILE A 103 7.74 9.80 1.70
CA ILE A 103 6.97 9.60 0.45
C ILE A 103 6.89 8.12 0.12
N VAL A 104 8.03 7.44 0.13
CA VAL A 104 8.13 6.02 -0.19
C VAL A 104 7.43 5.17 0.85
N ARG A 105 7.61 5.43 2.15
CA ARG A 105 6.85 4.75 3.21
C ARG A 105 5.34 4.91 3.05
N HIS A 106 4.86 6.09 2.70
CA HIS A 106 3.44 6.32 2.45
C HIS A 106 2.97 5.55 1.21
N GLY A 107 3.72 5.59 0.11
CA GLY A 107 3.41 4.83 -1.11
C GLY A 107 3.35 3.34 -0.87
N LEU A 108 4.35 2.78 -0.19
CA LEU A 108 4.37 1.38 0.21
C LEU A 108 3.18 1.02 1.09
N TYR A 109 2.86 1.84 2.08
CA TYR A 109 1.70 1.63 2.94
C TYR A 109 0.40 1.58 2.12
N VAL A 110 0.16 2.56 1.24
CA VAL A 110 -1.05 2.62 0.42
C VAL A 110 -1.13 1.44 -0.57
N LEU A 111 -0.03 1.14 -1.25
CA LEU A 111 -0.01 0.15 -2.32
C LEU A 111 -0.04 -1.29 -1.79
N GLU A 112 0.62 -1.58 -0.67
CA GLU A 112 0.54 -2.90 -0.04
C GLU A 112 -0.82 -3.11 0.66
N MET A 113 -1.39 -2.08 1.32
CA MET A 113 -2.74 -2.17 1.92
C MET A 113 -3.85 -2.44 0.88
N THR A 114 -3.62 -2.03 -0.37
CA THR A 114 -4.57 -2.22 -1.49
C THR A 114 -4.22 -3.41 -2.37
N ASP A 115 -3.19 -4.19 -2.02
CA ASP A 115 -2.68 -5.33 -2.79
C ASP A 115 -2.18 -4.95 -4.21
N ALA A 116 -1.90 -3.67 -4.46
CA ALA A 116 -1.38 -3.20 -5.75
C ALA A 116 0.12 -3.50 -5.94
N LEU A 117 0.84 -3.72 -4.84
CA LEU A 117 2.27 -3.98 -4.78
C LEU A 117 2.56 -5.15 -3.83
N ASP A 118 3.41 -6.08 -4.26
CA ASP A 118 3.86 -7.21 -3.44
C ASP A 118 5.38 -7.13 -3.26
N MET A 119 5.80 -6.55 -2.15
CA MET A 119 7.21 -6.35 -1.86
C MET A 119 7.95 -7.64 -1.53
N THR A 120 7.30 -8.81 -1.46
CA THR A 120 8.04 -10.09 -1.33
C THR A 120 8.88 -10.38 -2.58
N VAL A 121 8.44 -9.87 -3.74
CA VAL A 121 9.04 -10.11 -5.06
C VAL A 121 9.30 -8.83 -5.86
N ASP A 122 8.48 -7.79 -5.70
CA ASP A 122 8.59 -6.57 -6.47
C ASP A 122 9.76 -5.69 -6.01
N THR A 123 10.48 -5.15 -6.98
CA THR A 123 11.31 -3.96 -6.87
C THR A 123 10.51 -2.75 -7.32
N PHE A 124 10.49 -1.68 -6.53
CA PHE A 124 9.65 -0.51 -6.75
C PHE A 124 10.47 0.77 -6.90
N ALA A 125 10.46 1.36 -8.08
CA ALA A 125 11.02 2.69 -8.33
C ALA A 125 9.90 3.74 -8.21
N CYS A 126 9.94 4.57 -7.17
CA CYS A 126 8.81 5.42 -6.82
C CYS A 126 9.18 6.83 -6.39
N GLY A 127 8.20 7.71 -6.48
CA GLY A 127 8.28 9.09 -6.01
C GLY A 127 6.91 9.75 -5.92
N LEU A 128 6.90 11.03 -5.59
CA LEU A 128 5.70 11.86 -5.59
C LEU A 128 5.40 12.27 -7.04
N LEU A 129 4.27 11.84 -7.58
CA LEU A 129 3.89 12.15 -8.97
C LEU A 129 3.02 13.40 -9.06
N HIS A 130 2.29 13.71 -7.99
CA HIS A 130 1.45 14.90 -7.90
C HIS A 130 1.12 15.23 -6.44
N GLY A 131 0.96 16.52 -6.14
CA GLY A 131 0.51 17.01 -4.84
C GLY A 131 1.65 17.61 -4.03
N ASP A 132 1.39 17.84 -2.76
CA ASP A 132 2.33 18.46 -1.84
C ASP A 132 2.64 17.51 -0.67
N THR A 133 3.69 17.82 0.08
CA THR A 133 4.03 17.15 1.33
C THR A 133 3.79 18.07 2.52
N ASP A 134 3.45 17.48 3.67
CA ASP A 134 3.38 18.20 4.94
C ASP A 134 4.77 18.65 5.43
N THR A 135 4.82 19.33 6.57
CA THR A 135 6.07 19.83 7.16
C THR A 135 7.05 18.73 7.60
N SER A 136 6.58 17.48 7.72
CA SER A 136 7.40 16.30 8.00
C SER A 136 7.79 15.52 6.74
N GLY A 137 7.40 15.99 5.55
CA GLY A 137 7.70 15.39 4.27
C GLY A 137 6.73 14.27 3.85
N TYR A 138 5.67 14.00 4.62
CA TYR A 138 4.67 13.00 4.23
C TYR A 138 3.72 13.56 3.16
N PRO A 139 3.33 12.76 2.17
CA PRO A 139 2.35 13.19 1.17
C PRO A 139 1.02 13.62 1.81
N GLU A 140 0.48 14.74 1.36
CA GLU A 140 -0.87 15.17 1.71
C GLU A 140 -1.94 14.19 1.15
N TYR A 141 -3.16 14.19 1.70
CA TYR A 141 -4.18 13.17 1.37
C TYR A 141 -4.63 13.17 -0.11
N ASN A 142 -4.41 14.28 -0.83
CA ASN A 142 -4.69 14.41 -2.25
C ASN A 142 -3.46 14.22 -3.14
N ALA A 143 -2.32 13.89 -2.55
CA ALA A 143 -1.11 13.55 -3.27
C ALA A 143 -1.21 12.17 -3.91
N ILE A 144 -0.53 12.00 -5.03
CA ILE A 144 -0.44 10.76 -5.78
C ILE A 144 1.02 10.31 -5.74
N VAL A 145 1.23 9.16 -5.14
CA VAL A 145 2.51 8.48 -5.06
C VAL A 145 2.49 7.28 -6.00
N GLY A 146 3.62 6.96 -6.61
CA GLY A 146 3.66 5.86 -7.56
C GLY A 146 4.95 5.81 -8.36
N GLY A 147 4.94 4.96 -9.38
CA GLY A 147 6.07 4.75 -10.27
C GLY A 147 5.97 3.39 -10.96
N LEU A 148 7.08 2.67 -11.03
CA LEU A 148 7.16 1.38 -11.70
C LEU A 148 7.50 0.26 -10.70
N ALA A 149 6.66 -0.76 -10.67
CA ALA A 149 6.92 -2.00 -9.96
C ALA A 149 7.43 -3.05 -10.95
N SER A 150 8.39 -3.86 -10.52
CA SER A 150 9.02 -4.85 -11.38
C SER A 150 9.40 -6.12 -10.64
N HIS A 151 9.29 -7.27 -11.29
CA HIS A 151 9.81 -8.54 -10.80
C HIS A 151 10.27 -9.39 -11.99
N TRP A 152 11.08 -10.41 -11.70
CA TRP A 152 11.55 -11.35 -12.70
C TRP A 152 10.51 -12.44 -12.92
N ASP A 153 10.21 -12.75 -14.17
CA ASP A 153 9.33 -13.87 -14.51
C ASP A 153 10.03 -15.20 -14.20
N GLU A 154 9.33 -16.08 -13.48
CA GLU A 154 9.90 -17.35 -13.02
C GLU A 154 10.18 -18.32 -14.18
N LEU A 155 9.49 -18.19 -15.31
CA LEU A 155 9.59 -19.10 -16.44
C LEU A 155 10.62 -18.64 -17.48
N SER A 156 10.49 -17.40 -17.94
CA SER A 156 11.33 -16.83 -19.00
C SER A 156 12.60 -16.16 -18.48
N GLY A 157 12.59 -15.67 -17.24
CA GLY A 157 13.66 -14.83 -16.70
C GLY A 157 13.64 -13.39 -17.24
N GLU A 158 12.60 -13.01 -17.97
CA GLU A 158 12.38 -11.64 -18.41
C GLU A 158 11.89 -10.77 -17.26
N LEU A 159 12.09 -9.46 -17.37
CA LEU A 159 11.65 -8.52 -16.35
C LEU A 159 10.23 -8.06 -16.68
N ILE A 160 9.28 -8.31 -15.77
CA ILE A 160 7.92 -7.78 -15.89
C ILE A 160 7.88 -6.45 -15.18
N VAL A 161 7.46 -5.39 -15.88
CA VAL A 161 7.34 -4.03 -15.33
C VAL A 161 5.92 -3.54 -15.50
N ARG A 162 5.35 -2.92 -14.44
CA ARG A 162 4.02 -2.31 -14.48
C ARG A 162 4.01 -0.94 -13.82
N ALA A 163 3.16 -0.05 -14.31
CA ALA A 163 2.91 1.22 -13.67
C ALA A 163 1.94 1.04 -12.50
N VAL A 164 2.27 1.64 -11.36
CA VAL A 164 1.42 1.59 -10.16
C VAL A 164 1.33 2.98 -9.56
N VAL A 165 0.12 3.41 -9.23
CA VAL A 165 -0.15 4.69 -8.56
C VAL A 165 -1.11 4.47 -7.39
N GLY A 166 -0.93 5.23 -6.33
CA GLY A 166 -1.73 5.17 -5.11
C GLY A 166 -1.96 6.55 -4.52
N TRP A 167 -3.11 6.73 -3.89
CA TRP A 167 -3.48 7.94 -3.16
C TRP A 167 -4.51 7.61 -2.09
N GLY A 168 -4.75 8.56 -1.16
CA GLY A 168 -5.84 8.46 -0.21
C GLY A 168 -5.49 8.90 1.20
N GLY A 169 -6.39 8.57 2.13
CA GLY A 169 -6.36 9.05 3.51
C GLY A 169 -7.66 9.77 3.86
N LYS A 170 -7.56 10.93 4.50
CA LYS A 170 -8.71 11.68 5.01
C LYS A 170 -9.29 12.59 3.92
N GLY A 171 -10.39 12.16 3.29
CA GLY A 171 -11.15 12.98 2.34
C GLY A 171 -10.54 12.99 0.93
N LEU A 172 -11.05 12.10 0.07
CA LEU A 172 -10.67 12.04 -1.33
C LEU A 172 -11.28 13.23 -2.10
N ARG A 173 -10.44 14.04 -2.76
CA ARG A 173 -10.90 15.05 -3.72
C ARG A 173 -11.22 14.41 -5.06
N GLY A 174 -12.34 14.81 -5.68
CA GLY A 174 -12.82 14.21 -6.94
C GLY A 174 -11.85 14.30 -8.14
N ASP A 175 -10.96 15.30 -8.17
CA ASP A 175 -9.98 15.42 -9.26
C ASP A 175 -8.81 14.43 -9.15
N THR A 176 -8.52 13.91 -7.95
CA THR A 176 -7.37 13.01 -7.70
C THR A 176 -7.45 11.77 -8.58
N GLU A 177 -8.64 11.22 -8.76
CA GLU A 177 -8.85 10.02 -9.56
C GLU A 177 -8.59 10.24 -11.05
N ARG A 178 -8.99 11.39 -11.57
CA ARG A 178 -8.71 11.78 -12.96
C ARG A 178 -7.22 11.99 -13.19
N ILE A 179 -6.53 12.64 -12.24
CA ILE A 179 -5.09 12.88 -12.32
C ILE A 179 -4.32 11.56 -12.19
N GLY A 180 -4.73 10.68 -11.26
CA GLY A 180 -4.15 9.36 -11.06
C GLY A 180 -4.25 8.49 -12.32
N GLN A 181 -5.41 8.47 -12.97
CA GLN A 181 -5.57 7.76 -14.24
C GLN A 181 -4.64 8.31 -15.34
N LYS A 182 -4.52 9.64 -15.44
CA LYS A 182 -3.62 10.27 -16.41
C LYS A 182 -2.16 9.89 -16.15
N LEU A 183 -1.72 9.95 -14.88
CA LEU A 183 -0.36 9.60 -14.48
C LEU A 183 -0.04 8.13 -14.73
N LEU A 184 -0.98 7.23 -14.43
CA LEU A 184 -0.84 5.81 -14.72
C LEU A 184 -0.60 5.58 -16.22
N SER A 185 -1.45 6.19 -17.07
CA SER A 185 -1.27 6.11 -18.52
C SER A 185 0.05 6.72 -18.98
N SER A 186 0.48 7.85 -18.40
CA SER A 186 1.77 8.45 -18.72
C SER A 186 2.95 7.56 -18.36
N LEU A 187 2.95 6.92 -17.18
CA LEU A 187 3.99 5.97 -16.77
C LEU A 187 4.07 4.78 -17.73
N TYR A 188 2.92 4.18 -18.06
CA TYR A 188 2.87 3.06 -19.01
C TYR A 188 3.43 3.45 -20.38
N GLN A 189 3.06 4.63 -20.89
CA GLN A 189 3.57 5.14 -22.17
C GLN A 189 5.07 5.47 -22.10
N GLN A 190 5.61 5.91 -20.96
CA GLN A 190 7.06 6.10 -20.81
C GLN A 190 7.82 4.78 -20.93
N VAL A 191 7.30 3.69 -20.35
CA VAL A 191 7.91 2.36 -20.51
C VAL A 191 7.91 1.94 -21.99
N LEU A 192 6.80 2.14 -22.71
CA LEU A 192 6.75 1.87 -24.15
C LEU A 192 7.73 2.73 -24.95
N ALA A 193 7.80 4.03 -24.62
CA ALA A 193 8.68 4.99 -25.28
C ALA A 193 10.17 4.74 -25.01
N SER A 194 10.51 4.05 -23.91
CA SER A 194 11.89 3.69 -23.59
C SER A 194 12.53 2.73 -24.59
N GLY A 195 11.71 1.99 -25.36
CA GLY A 195 12.18 1.00 -26.33
C GLY A 195 12.63 -0.34 -25.73
N TYR A 196 12.55 -0.52 -24.41
CA TYR A 196 12.91 -1.78 -23.74
C TYR A 196 11.81 -2.87 -23.79
N SER A 197 10.59 -2.48 -24.14
CA SER A 197 9.44 -3.39 -24.14
C SER A 197 9.49 -4.40 -25.28
N LEU A 198 9.33 -5.67 -24.94
CA LEU A 198 9.20 -6.81 -25.84
C LEU A 198 7.73 -7.14 -26.16
N GLY A 199 6.79 -6.53 -25.43
CA GLY A 199 5.35 -6.77 -25.56
C GLY A 199 4.64 -6.82 -24.21
N GLU A 200 3.34 -7.08 -24.25
CA GLU A 200 2.51 -7.24 -23.06
C GLU A 200 2.79 -8.59 -22.37
N ALA A 201 2.78 -8.57 -21.04
CA ALA A 201 2.86 -9.77 -20.21
C ALA A 201 1.46 -10.40 -20.08
N GLU A 202 1.40 -11.73 -20.10
CA GLU A 202 0.14 -12.46 -19.89
C GLU A 202 -0.41 -12.26 -18.45
N SER A 203 0.49 -12.10 -17.48
CA SER A 203 0.17 -11.71 -16.11
C SER A 203 1.10 -10.62 -15.62
N ALA A 204 0.53 -9.54 -15.07
CA ALA A 204 1.29 -8.43 -14.49
C ALA A 204 1.78 -8.71 -13.05
N ARG A 205 1.22 -9.74 -12.40
CA ARG A 205 1.55 -10.15 -11.03
C ARG A 205 1.82 -11.64 -10.97
N LEU A 206 2.67 -12.05 -10.04
CA LEU A 206 2.82 -13.46 -9.72
C LEU A 206 1.55 -13.98 -9.04
N PRO A 207 1.08 -15.19 -9.37
CA PRO A 207 -0.01 -15.81 -8.63
C PRO A 207 0.42 -16.00 -7.17
N SER A 208 -0.55 -15.95 -6.25
CA SER A 208 -0.32 -16.19 -4.83
C SER A 208 0.47 -17.49 -4.64
N ILE A 209 1.62 -17.39 -3.96
CA ILE A 209 2.56 -18.49 -3.76
C ILE A 209 1.82 -19.67 -3.11
N GLY A 210 1.66 -20.76 -3.86
CA GLY A 210 1.06 -22.01 -3.42
C GLY A 210 2.05 -22.89 -2.65
N GLN A 211 1.74 -24.19 -2.54
CA GLN A 211 2.57 -25.16 -1.81
C GLN A 211 4.06 -25.09 -2.23
N ARG A 212 4.95 -25.20 -1.23
CA ARG A 212 6.41 -25.16 -1.41
C ARG A 212 6.84 -26.14 -2.50
N SER A 213 7.50 -25.63 -3.52
CA SER A 213 7.94 -26.44 -4.66
C SER A 213 9.24 -27.20 -4.41
N GLY A 214 9.94 -26.89 -3.31
CA GLY A 214 11.28 -27.40 -3.03
C GLY A 214 12.38 -26.76 -3.88
N LEU A 215 12.06 -25.76 -4.70
CA LEU A 215 13.05 -24.96 -5.43
C LEU A 215 13.46 -23.74 -4.60
N THR A 216 14.76 -23.55 -4.42
CA THR A 216 15.35 -22.41 -3.69
C THR A 216 16.28 -21.62 -4.59
N CYS A 217 16.33 -20.31 -4.42
CA CYS A 217 17.31 -19.48 -5.09
C CYS A 217 18.66 -19.56 -4.37
N ALA A 218 19.72 -19.96 -5.08
CA ALA A 218 21.07 -20.05 -4.50
C ALA A 218 21.67 -18.67 -4.14
N HIS A 219 21.12 -17.58 -4.68
CA HIS A 219 21.62 -16.23 -4.45
C HIS A 219 20.96 -15.55 -3.24
N CYS A 220 19.62 -15.55 -3.17
CA CYS A 220 18.89 -14.83 -2.14
C CYS A 220 18.09 -15.72 -1.18
N GLY A 221 18.11 -17.05 -1.37
CA GLY A 221 17.42 -18.03 -0.51
C GLY A 221 15.90 -18.12 -0.71
N PHE A 222 15.33 -17.42 -1.69
CA PHE A 222 13.89 -17.43 -1.95
C PHE A 222 13.37 -18.82 -2.33
N GLU A 223 12.29 -19.28 -1.69
CA GLU A 223 11.58 -20.52 -2.03
C GLU A 223 10.47 -20.23 -3.05
N ALA A 224 10.48 -20.89 -4.21
CA ALA A 224 9.43 -20.69 -5.21
C ALA A 224 8.11 -21.39 -4.82
N GLY A 225 7.00 -20.73 -5.15
CA GLY A 225 5.65 -21.31 -5.01
C GLY A 225 5.28 -22.29 -6.12
N SER A 226 6.02 -22.28 -7.24
CA SER A 226 5.80 -23.18 -8.37
C SER A 226 6.96 -24.14 -8.58
N ALA A 227 6.65 -25.41 -8.88
CA ALA A 227 7.63 -26.42 -9.28
C ALA A 227 8.16 -26.22 -10.70
N SER A 228 7.53 -25.33 -11.49
CA SER A 228 7.99 -24.95 -12.82
C SER A 228 8.92 -23.73 -12.82
N ALA A 229 9.21 -23.12 -11.66
CA ALA A 229 10.06 -21.92 -11.59
C ALA A 229 11.51 -22.23 -11.98
N PHE A 230 12.01 -21.59 -13.03
CA PHE A 230 13.40 -21.66 -13.48
C PHE A 230 14.25 -20.51 -12.96
N TYR A 231 13.65 -19.33 -12.78
CA TYR A 231 14.30 -18.11 -12.31
C TYR A 231 13.65 -17.61 -11.02
N CYS A 232 14.45 -16.96 -10.18
CA CYS A 232 13.99 -16.35 -8.95
C CYS A 232 13.30 -15.01 -9.24
N PRO A 233 12.04 -14.81 -8.79
CA PRO A 233 11.32 -13.58 -9.10
C PRO A 233 11.91 -12.34 -8.42
N LYS A 234 12.65 -12.56 -7.32
CA LYS A 234 13.28 -11.51 -6.53
C LYS A 234 14.58 -10.97 -7.14
N CYS A 235 15.38 -11.82 -7.79
CA CYS A 235 16.73 -11.42 -8.23
C CYS A 235 17.15 -11.94 -9.61
N GLY A 236 16.27 -12.62 -10.35
CA GLY A 236 16.53 -13.12 -11.71
C GLY A 236 17.52 -14.27 -11.80
N MET A 237 18.06 -14.76 -10.68
CA MET A 237 19.03 -15.87 -10.66
C MET A 237 18.31 -17.21 -10.87
N ARG A 238 19.00 -18.18 -11.46
CA ARG A 238 18.43 -19.52 -11.65
C ARG A 238 18.13 -20.20 -10.32
N MET A 239 16.96 -20.83 -10.25
CA MET A 239 16.53 -21.64 -9.13
C MET A 239 17.32 -22.96 -9.11
N VAL A 240 17.60 -23.46 -7.91
CA VAL A 240 18.20 -24.77 -7.67
C VAL A 240 17.22 -25.64 -6.90
N ARG A 241 17.30 -26.96 -7.12
CA ARG A 241 16.55 -27.90 -6.28
C ARG A 241 17.16 -27.88 -4.89
N GLY A 242 16.34 -27.59 -3.88
CA GLY A 242 16.71 -27.75 -2.48
C GLY A 242 17.06 -29.21 -2.23
N THR A 243 18.20 -29.44 -1.57
CA THR A 243 18.60 -30.75 -1.05
C THR A 243 17.76 -31.15 0.14
#